data_AF-K0R6V2-F1
#
_entry.id   AF-K0R6V2-F1
#
_cell.length_a   1.000
_cell.length_b   1.000
_cell.length_c   1.000
_cell.angle_alpha   90.00
_cell.angle_beta   90.00
_cell.angle_gamma   90.00
#
_symmetry.space_group_name_H-M   'P 1'
#
loop_
_entity.id
_entity.type
_entity.pdbx_description
1 polymer ?
#
loop_
_entity_poly.entity_id
_entity_poly.type
_entity_poly.pdbx_seq_one_letter_code
_entity_poly.pdbx_strand_id
1 'polypeptide(L)'
;MMDSIIAGLGAAFSFAALQIANDYILNDYGITCLCPPLGAVAVLLFCLPGAPASQPRAILGAHAIAGLVGYAVVQLGLSYGEAVAVVLTITLTSATKMVHPPAGAYAFLYVNKGMGVKGIFAPGLVGSAILVGSQLVFNSAMKPLIKKKKA
;
A
#
# COMPACT_ATOMS: atom_id res chain seq x y z
N MET A 1 -18.79 2.19 -10.18
CA MET A 1 -17.40 2.67 -10.33
C MET A 1 -17.40 4.15 -10.01
N MET A 2 -16.41 4.65 -9.26
CA MET A 2 -16.27 6.10 -9.06
C MET A 2 -16.03 6.75 -10.43
N ASP A 3 -16.49 7.98 -10.62
CA ASP A 3 -16.14 8.78 -11.80
C ASP A 3 -14.60 8.86 -11.91
N SER A 4 -14.05 8.70 -13.12
CA SER A 4 -12.59 8.65 -13.32
C SER A 4 -11.89 9.92 -12.84
N ILE A 5 -12.53 11.07 -12.97
CA ILE A 5 -12.01 12.35 -12.47
C ILE A 5 -11.96 12.34 -10.94
N ILE A 6 -13.02 11.87 -10.29
CA ILE A 6 -13.08 11.78 -8.82
C ILE A 6 -12.02 10.80 -8.30
N ALA A 7 -11.84 9.66 -8.98
CA ALA A 7 -10.82 8.69 -8.61
C ALA A 7 -9.40 9.29 -8.72
N GLY A 8 -9.11 10.00 -9.82
CA GLY A 8 -7.85 10.69 -10.02
C GLY A 8 -7.58 11.77 -8.96
N LEU A 9 -8.60 12.58 -8.64
CA LEU A 9 -8.50 13.60 -7.58
C LEU A 9 -8.26 12.99 -6.20
N GLY A 10 -8.92 11.88 -5.88
CA GLY A 10 -8.70 11.16 -4.62
C GLY A 10 -7.28 10.59 -4.50
N ALA A 11 -6.75 10.03 -5.59
CA ALA A 11 -5.37 9.57 -5.66
C ALA A 11 -4.38 10.74 -5.50
N ALA A 12 -4.60 11.86 -6.21
CA ALA A 12 -3.77 13.06 -6.08
C ALA A 12 -3.77 13.61 -4.64
N PHE A 13 -4.94 13.70 -4.01
CA PHE A 13 -5.08 14.09 -2.60
C PHE A 13 -4.26 13.18 -1.67
N SER A 14 -4.32 11.87 -1.89
CA SER A 14 -3.63 10.90 -1.04
C SER A 14 -2.12 10.91 -1.24
N PHE A 15 -1.64 11.09 -2.48
CA PHE A 15 -0.21 11.26 -2.76
C PHE A 15 0.33 12.60 -2.28
N ALA A 16 -0.47 13.67 -2.30
CA ALA A 16 -0.07 14.94 -1.68
C ALA A 16 0.09 14.77 -0.16
N ALA A 17 -0.84 14.09 0.52
CA ALA A 17 -0.71 13.76 1.93
C ALA A 17 0.52 12.88 2.22
N LEU A 18 0.79 11.89 1.37
CA LEU A 18 1.98 11.05 1.45
C LEU A 18 3.28 11.85 1.30
N GLN A 19 3.34 12.75 0.32
CA GLN A 19 4.49 13.63 0.07
C GLN A 19 4.75 14.56 1.25
N ILE A 20 3.71 15.21 1.78
CA ILE A 20 3.80 16.06 2.97
C ILE A 20 4.32 15.26 4.17
N ALA A 21 3.78 14.07 4.41
CA ALA A 21 4.28 13.20 5.48
C ALA A 21 5.75 12.81 5.25
N ASN A 22 6.13 12.55 4.00
CA ASN A 22 7.52 12.26 3.65
C ASN A 22 8.44 13.44 4.00
N ASP A 23 8.09 14.64 3.55
CA ASP A 23 8.94 15.83 3.63
C ASP A 23 9.08 16.37 5.05
N TYR A 24 8.02 16.30 5.87
CA TYR A 24 7.99 16.94 7.19
C TYR A 24 8.07 15.96 8.37
N ILE A 25 7.98 14.65 8.13
CA ILE A 25 7.98 13.65 9.21
C ILE A 25 8.96 12.53 8.90
N LEU A 26 8.80 11.84 7.76
CA LEU A 26 9.48 10.57 7.53
C LEU A 26 10.96 10.74 7.13
N ASN A 27 11.30 11.80 6.40
CA ASN A 27 12.67 12.10 6.00
C ASN A 27 13.60 12.26 7.20
N ASP A 28 13.13 12.83 8.32
CA ASP A 28 13.90 12.95 9.57
C ASP A 28 14.31 11.58 10.15
N TYR A 29 13.56 10.52 9.84
CA TYR A 29 13.87 9.15 10.24
C TYR A 29 14.61 8.35 9.15
N GLY A 30 14.96 8.99 8.03
CA GLY A 30 15.55 8.36 6.84
C GLY A 30 14.60 7.40 6.14
N ILE A 31 13.29 7.65 6.22
CA ILE A 31 12.23 6.84 5.63
C ILE A 31 11.64 7.57 4.43
N THR A 32 11.52 6.90 3.29
CA THR A 32 10.74 7.37 2.15
C THR A 32 9.63 6.38 1.83
N CYS A 33 8.39 6.84 1.81
CA CYS A 33 7.24 6.02 1.48
C CYS A 33 6.88 6.00 -0.01
N LEU A 34 7.47 6.87 -0.83
CA LEU A 34 7.17 6.92 -2.27
C LEU A 34 7.75 5.71 -3.00
N CYS A 35 6.91 4.71 -3.25
CA CYS A 35 7.30 3.52 -4.01
C CYS A 35 6.21 3.07 -4.99
N PRO A 36 6.57 2.41 -6.10
CA PRO A 36 5.61 1.99 -7.13
C PRO A 36 4.42 1.16 -6.62
N PRO A 37 4.58 0.21 -5.66
CA PRO A 37 3.45 -0.53 -5.10
C PRO A 37 2.32 0.37 -4.55
N LEU A 38 2.64 1.51 -3.94
CA LEU A 38 1.61 2.42 -3.42
C LEU A 38 0.77 3.09 -4.52
N GLY A 39 1.31 3.23 -5.74
CA GLY A 39 0.52 3.64 -6.90
C GLY A 39 -0.61 2.64 -7.19
N ALA A 40 -0.31 1.34 -7.13
CA ALA A 40 -1.32 0.30 -7.30
C ALA A 40 -2.30 0.24 -6.12
N VAL A 41 -1.85 0.55 -4.89
CA VAL A 41 -2.76 0.74 -3.73
C VAL A 41 -3.77 1.84 -4.02
N ALA A 42 -3.33 3.00 -4.52
CA ALA A 42 -4.23 4.11 -4.85
C ALA A 42 -5.24 3.73 -5.94
N VAL A 43 -4.81 3.01 -6.99
CA VAL A 43 -5.74 2.49 -8.01
C VAL A 43 -6.82 1.60 -7.37
N LEU A 44 -6.45 0.67 -6.49
CA LEU A 44 -7.42 -0.17 -5.79
C LEU A 44 -8.37 0.64 -4.90
N LEU A 45 -7.84 1.59 -4.12
CA LEU A 45 -8.61 2.42 -3.22
C LEU A 45 -9.64 3.30 -3.95
N PHE A 46 -9.30 3.86 -5.12
CA PHE A 46 -10.15 4.86 -5.78
C PHE A 46 -10.95 4.31 -6.97
N CYS A 47 -10.41 3.33 -7.71
CA CYS A 47 -11.11 2.73 -8.85
C CYS A 47 -11.96 1.53 -8.42
N LEU A 48 -11.51 0.77 -7.41
CA LEU A 48 -12.15 -0.47 -6.94
C LEU A 48 -12.37 -0.48 -5.41
N PRO A 49 -12.98 0.57 -4.80
CA PRO A 49 -13.06 0.70 -3.33
C PRO A 49 -13.83 -0.44 -2.64
N GLY A 50 -14.77 -1.09 -3.34
CA GLY A 50 -15.55 -2.21 -2.82
C GLY A 50 -14.87 -3.57 -2.93
N ALA A 51 -13.73 -3.67 -3.61
CA ALA A 51 -13.05 -4.95 -3.78
C ALA A 51 -12.53 -5.48 -2.43
N PRO A 52 -12.54 -6.81 -2.19
CA PRO A 52 -11.94 -7.40 -1.00
C PRO A 52 -10.48 -7.00 -0.81
N ALA A 53 -9.72 -6.89 -1.90
CA ALA A 53 -8.32 -6.48 -1.90
C ALA A 53 -8.10 -5.00 -1.55
N SER A 54 -9.15 -4.16 -1.63
CA SER A 54 -9.08 -2.73 -1.28
C SER A 54 -9.49 -2.45 0.16
N GLN A 55 -9.90 -3.48 0.91
CA GLN A 55 -10.32 -3.28 2.30
C GLN A 55 -9.10 -3.02 3.20
N PRO A 56 -9.20 -2.14 4.21
CA PRO A 56 -8.07 -1.78 5.08
C PRO A 56 -7.35 -2.99 5.69
N ARG A 57 -8.11 -4.02 6.11
CA ARG A 57 -7.55 -5.26 6.65
C ARG A 57 -6.62 -5.97 5.67
N ALA A 58 -6.98 -6.01 4.38
CA ALA A 58 -6.18 -6.66 3.35
C ALA A 58 -4.94 -5.82 3.02
N ILE A 59 -5.11 -4.51 2.86
CA ILE A 59 -4.02 -3.59 2.54
C ILE A 59 -2.93 -3.62 3.61
N LEU A 60 -3.30 -3.34 4.87
CA LEU A 60 -2.34 -3.21 5.96
C LEU A 60 -1.75 -4.57 6.35
N GLY A 61 -2.59 -5.59 6.48
CA GLY A 61 -2.15 -6.93 6.84
C GLY A 61 -1.20 -7.52 5.80
N ALA A 62 -1.47 -7.32 4.52
CA ALA A 62 -0.60 -7.82 3.46
C ALA A 62 0.74 -7.10 3.41
N HIS A 63 0.78 -5.77 3.57
CA HIS A 63 2.06 -5.05 3.60
C HIS A 63 2.90 -5.41 4.82
N ALA A 64 2.27 -5.66 5.98
CA ALA A 64 2.97 -6.16 7.16
C ALA A 64 3.57 -7.56 6.91
N ILE A 65 2.79 -8.48 6.32
CA ILE A 65 3.28 -9.81 5.94
C ILE A 65 4.44 -9.69 4.94
N ALA A 66 4.28 -8.89 3.88
CA ALA A 66 5.29 -8.66 2.86
C ALA A 66 6.60 -8.10 3.44
N GLY A 67 6.51 -7.16 4.38
CA GLY A 67 7.67 -6.60 5.07
C GLY A 67 8.41 -7.63 5.92
N LEU A 68 7.69 -8.46 6.68
CA LEU A 68 8.27 -9.54 7.48
C LEU A 68 8.91 -10.64 6.62
N VAL A 69 8.22 -11.05 5.56
CA VAL A 69 8.73 -12.04 4.60
C VAL A 69 9.98 -11.51 3.90
N GLY A 70 9.92 -10.28 3.37
CA GLY A 70 11.06 -9.63 2.73
C GLY A 70 12.28 -9.54 3.65
N TYR A 71 12.06 -9.13 4.90
CA TYR A 71 13.13 -9.08 5.91
C TYR A 71 13.76 -10.46 6.14
N ALA A 72 12.93 -11.48 6.38
CA ALA A 72 13.42 -12.84 6.62
C ALA A 72 14.25 -13.36 5.43
N VAL A 73 13.77 -13.15 4.20
CA VAL A 73 14.47 -13.58 2.99
C VAL A 73 15.81 -12.86 2.81
N VAL A 74 15.87 -11.54 3.06
CA VAL A 74 17.12 -10.78 3.03
C VAL A 74 18.12 -11.30 4.07
N GLN A 75 17.67 -11.53 5.31
CA GLN A 75 18.55 -12.03 6.38
C GLN A 75 19.09 -13.44 6.10
N LEU A 76 18.30 -14.29 5.45
CA LEU A 76 18.70 -15.65 5.10
C LEU A 76 19.58 -15.73 3.84
N GLY A 77 19.69 -14.65 3.06
CA GLY A 77 20.53 -14.61 1.86
C GLY A 77 20.15 -15.67 0.81
N LEU A 78 18.85 -15.97 0.67
CA LEU A 78 18.37 -17.05 -0.19
C LEU A 78 18.63 -16.75 -1.67
N SER A 79 19.06 -17.77 -2.43
CA SER A 79 19.07 -17.71 -3.89
C SER A 79 17.66 -17.50 -4.43
N TYR A 80 17.52 -16.67 -5.48
CA TYR A 80 16.21 -16.27 -6.04
C TYR A 80 15.29 -15.60 -5.01
N GLY A 81 15.87 -14.84 -4.07
CA GLY A 81 15.16 -14.27 -2.93
C GLY A 81 13.91 -13.47 -3.30
N GLU A 82 13.93 -12.69 -4.38
CA GLU A 82 12.75 -11.95 -4.81
C GLU A 82 11.56 -12.87 -5.16
N ALA A 83 11.83 -13.98 -5.86
CA ALA A 83 10.80 -14.96 -6.21
C ALA A 83 10.27 -15.65 -4.95
N VAL A 84 11.17 -16.04 -4.03
CA VAL A 84 10.80 -16.64 -2.74
C VAL A 84 9.91 -15.71 -1.93
N ALA A 85 10.26 -14.42 -1.84
CA ALA A 85 9.50 -13.44 -1.09
C ALA A 85 8.11 -13.21 -1.67
N VAL A 86 7.98 -13.16 -3.00
CA VAL A 86 6.67 -13.07 -3.68
C VAL A 86 5.81 -14.29 -3.39
N VAL A 87 6.35 -15.50 -3.57
CA VAL A 87 5.60 -16.76 -3.36
C VAL A 87 5.14 -16.89 -1.91
N LEU A 88 6.01 -16.64 -0.93
CA LEU A 88 5.67 -16.69 0.49
C LEU A 88 4.62 -15.64 0.85
N THR A 89 4.77 -14.41 0.36
CA THR A 89 3.80 -13.34 0.62
C THR A 89 2.43 -13.68 0.05
N ILE A 90 2.35 -14.18 -1.19
CA ILE A 90 1.08 -14.61 -1.80
C ILE A 90 0.47 -15.75 -0.99
N THR A 91 1.27 -16.75 -0.61
CA THR A 91 0.81 -17.92 0.15
C THR A 91 0.21 -17.50 1.49
N LEU A 92 0.93 -16.70 2.26
CA LEU A 92 0.51 -16.25 3.59
C LEU A 92 -0.71 -15.34 3.50
N THR A 93 -0.71 -14.35 2.61
CA THR A 93 -1.85 -13.43 2.45
C THR A 93 -3.10 -14.14 1.92
N SER A 94 -2.95 -15.19 1.10
CA SER A 94 -4.04 -16.06 0.70
C SER A 94 -4.59 -16.84 1.89
N ALA A 95 -3.72 -17.51 2.65
CA ALA A 95 -4.10 -18.31 3.82
C ALA A 95 -4.84 -17.48 4.89
N THR A 96 -4.42 -16.24 5.10
CA THR A 96 -5.06 -15.33 6.07
C THR A 96 -6.23 -14.53 5.47
N LYS A 97 -6.63 -14.78 4.22
CA LYS A 97 -7.71 -14.06 3.52
C LYS A 97 -7.48 -12.54 3.45
N MET A 98 -6.21 -12.14 3.27
CA MET A 98 -5.74 -10.75 3.16
C MET A 98 -5.04 -10.49 1.81
N VAL A 99 -5.47 -11.16 0.74
CA VAL A 99 -4.86 -10.96 -0.58
C VAL A 99 -4.94 -9.49 -1.00
N HIS A 100 -3.77 -8.91 -1.24
CA HIS A 100 -3.61 -7.55 -1.74
C HIS A 100 -2.43 -7.53 -2.72
N PRO A 101 -2.68 -7.55 -4.04
CA PRO A 101 -1.62 -7.72 -5.04
C PRO A 101 -0.41 -6.76 -4.91
N PRO A 102 -0.58 -5.46 -4.55
CA PRO A 102 0.56 -4.57 -4.35
C PRO A 102 1.55 -5.03 -3.27
N ALA A 103 1.11 -5.80 -2.26
CA ALA A 103 2.01 -6.32 -1.24
C ALA A 103 2.98 -7.37 -1.79
N GLY A 104 2.59 -8.15 -2.80
CA GLY A 104 3.51 -9.08 -3.48
C GLY A 104 4.62 -8.33 -4.22
N ALA A 105 4.27 -7.25 -4.94
CA ALA A 105 5.25 -6.36 -5.57
C ALA A 105 6.15 -5.66 -4.53
N TYR A 106 5.61 -5.35 -3.35
CA TYR A 106 6.39 -4.80 -2.26
C TYR A 106 7.39 -5.81 -1.67
N ALA A 107 7.01 -7.08 -1.49
CA ALA A 107 7.93 -8.12 -1.05
C ALA A 107 9.09 -8.33 -2.04
N PHE A 108 8.80 -8.30 -3.35
CA PHE A 108 9.82 -8.28 -4.40
C PHE A 108 10.77 -7.09 -4.23
N LEU A 109 10.21 -5.88 -4.14
CA LEU A 109 10.99 -4.64 -4.00
C LEU A 109 11.86 -4.65 -2.75
N TYR A 110 11.34 -5.19 -1.65
CA TYR A 110 12.06 -5.31 -0.38
C TYR A 110 13.37 -6.07 -0.56
N VAL A 111 13.30 -7.27 -1.13
CA VAL A 111 14.47 -8.12 -1.34
C VAL A 111 15.39 -7.51 -2.39
N ASN A 112 14.83 -7.02 -3.51
CA ASN A 112 15.61 -6.40 -4.58
C ASN A 112 16.44 -5.20 -4.12
N LYS A 113 15.93 -4.43 -3.14
CA LYS A 113 16.62 -3.29 -2.54
C LYS A 113 17.43 -3.64 -1.30
N GLY A 114 17.44 -4.90 -0.87
CA GLY A 114 18.14 -5.34 0.35
C GLY A 114 17.72 -4.54 1.58
N MET A 115 16.42 -4.28 1.74
CA MET A 115 15.94 -3.39 2.80
C MET A 115 16.24 -3.96 4.20
N GLY A 116 16.61 -3.10 5.14
CA GLY A 116 16.84 -3.47 6.54
C GLY A 116 15.56 -3.46 7.38
N VAL A 117 15.68 -3.60 8.70
CA VAL A 117 14.54 -3.74 9.63
C VAL A 117 13.46 -2.64 9.52
N LYS A 118 13.85 -1.38 9.23
CA LYS A 118 12.91 -0.27 8.97
C LYS A 118 11.98 -0.56 7.79
N GLY A 119 12.48 -1.35 6.83
CA GLY A 119 11.78 -1.88 5.69
C GLY A 119 10.51 -2.66 6.04
N ILE A 120 10.43 -3.26 7.24
CA ILE A 120 9.24 -4.00 7.68
C ILE A 120 8.03 -3.06 7.77
N PHE A 121 8.27 -1.83 8.20
CA PHE A 121 7.23 -0.84 8.43
C PHE A 121 7.06 0.11 7.24
N ALA A 122 8.15 0.56 6.63
CA ALA A 122 8.10 1.54 5.55
C ALA A 122 8.99 1.11 4.37
N PRO A 123 8.60 1.39 3.12
CA PRO A 123 7.47 2.23 2.71
C PRO A 123 6.08 1.57 2.81
N GLY A 124 6.00 0.24 2.86
CA GLY A 124 4.76 -0.48 2.60
C GLY A 124 3.64 -0.22 3.60
N LEU A 125 3.85 -0.53 4.88
CA LEU A 125 2.79 -0.43 5.89
C LEU A 125 2.45 1.03 6.21
N VAL A 126 3.46 1.87 6.47
CA VAL A 126 3.27 3.31 6.76
C VAL A 126 2.62 4.03 5.58
N GLY A 127 3.16 3.85 4.37
CA GLY A 127 2.64 4.53 3.18
C GLY A 127 1.22 4.08 2.83
N SER A 128 0.91 2.79 2.95
CA SER A 128 -0.45 2.32 2.71
C SER A 128 -1.44 2.76 3.80
N ALA A 129 -1.01 2.88 5.06
CA ALA A 129 -1.83 3.45 6.13
C ALA A 129 -2.19 4.92 5.86
N ILE A 130 -1.22 5.72 5.38
CA ILE A 130 -1.46 7.11 4.97
C ILE A 130 -2.50 7.15 3.84
N LEU A 131 -2.33 6.34 2.78
CA LEU A 131 -3.28 6.31 1.67
C LEU A 131 -4.70 5.89 2.10
N VAL A 132 -4.83 4.88 2.97
CA VAL A 132 -6.13 4.46 3.51
C VAL A 132 -6.76 5.59 4.32
N GLY A 133 -6.00 6.24 5.21
CA GLY A 133 -6.48 7.38 5.99
C GLY A 133 -6.95 8.53 5.10
N SER A 134 -6.15 8.92 4.10
CA SER A 134 -6.49 9.95 3.13
C SER A 134 -7.74 9.60 2.32
N GLN A 135 -7.90 8.34 1.90
CA GLN A 135 -9.09 7.88 1.17
C GLN A 135 -10.36 7.99 2.02
N LEU A 136 -10.29 7.65 3.32
CA LEU A 136 -11.43 7.81 4.24
C LEU A 136 -11.85 9.28 4.39
N VAL A 137 -10.88 10.19 4.52
CA VAL A 137 -11.12 11.65 4.60
C VAL A 137 -11.73 12.16 3.29
N PHE A 138 -11.12 11.85 2.15
CA PHE A 138 -11.58 12.27 0.83
C PHE A 138 -13.01 11.78 0.54
N ASN A 139 -13.27 10.49 0.77
CA ASN A 139 -14.59 9.91 0.55
C ASN A 139 -15.66 10.56 1.45
N SER A 140 -15.31 10.90 2.69
CA SER A 140 -16.21 11.58 3.61
C SER A 140 -16.57 12.99 3.12
N ALA A 141 -15.60 13.74 2.59
CA ALA A 141 -15.82 15.06 1.99
C ALA A 141 -16.62 15.01 0.68
N MET A 142 -16.44 13.95 -0.13
CA MET A 142 -17.09 13.81 -1.44
C MET A 142 -18.49 13.18 -1.40
N LYS A 143 -18.90 12.54 -0.28
CA LYS A 143 -20.24 11.95 -0.09
C LYS A 143 -21.41 12.84 -0.53
N PRO A 144 -21.46 14.15 -0.20
CA PRO A 144 -22.57 15.02 -0.59
C PRO A 144 -22.68 15.21 -2.11
N LEU A 145 -21.55 15.33 -2.81
CA LEU A 145 -21.49 15.53 -4.27
C LEU A 145 -21.90 14.27 -5.03
N ILE A 146 -21.48 13.10 -4.54
CA ILE A 146 -21.84 11.81 -5.14
C ILE A 146 -23.35 11.53 -4.98
N LYS A 147 -23.97 11.90 -3.85
CA LYS A 147 -25.43 11.77 -3.67
C LYS A 147 -26.22 12.66 -4.64
N LYS A 148 -25.79 13.92 -4.84
CA LYS A 148 -26.45 14.84 -5.78
C LYS A 148 -26.41 14.37 -7.24
N LYS A 149 -25.36 13.65 -7.66
CA LYS A 149 -25.25 13.10 -9.03
C LYS A 149 -26.16 11.89 -9.28
N LYS A 150 -26.75 11.31 -8.23
CA LYS A 150 -27.63 10.12 -8.29
C LYS A 150 -29.11 10.45 -8.04
N ALA A 151 -29.43 11.68 -7.67
CA ALA A 151 -30.79 12.19 -7.52
C ALA A 151 -31.17 12.94 -8.80
#